data_AF-A0A4Q5TXR1-F1
#
_entry.id   AF-A0A4Q5TXR1-F1
#
_cell.length_a   1.000
_cell.length_b   1.000
_cell.length_c   1.000
_cell.angle_alpha   90.00
_cell.angle_beta   90.00
_cell.angle_gamma   90.00
#
_symmetry.space_group_name_H-M   'P 1'
#
loop_
_entity.id
_entity.type
_entity.pdbx_description
1 polymer ?
#
loop_
_entity_poly.entity_id
_entity_poly.type
_entity_poly.pdbx_seq_one_letter_code
_entity_poly.pdbx_strand_id
1 'polypeptide(L)'
;MYKDYLDSIVSFYHKQKDKAGFPQALQNPTRARLRKSCLDVIDERFEKFDIPVLKDFFGKSNKEEIRKAIVDIDLDRFRPLETFLSDGQSKPRDPNIELLGWLIDFPDRPHDRFAQKWRTSGEPSELENSKVPEPTKARVTEEVSQKKPTGETPQGAKKADKDRVPKRRRLLLWGLLLFFGLVGAAYWFGSRDSKSERCMVWKHDHFESISCDSSLSPAQGIMSASSKPSQSNPGKIKAVKTEYKAYRIRCQGTTKKGAQCMRSAAEGSQFCWQH
;
A
#
# COMPACT_ATOMS: atom_id res chain seq x y z
N MET A 1 2.14 19.54 10.21
CA MET A 1 3.47 19.36 9.59
C MET A 1 3.55 18.06 8.79
N TYR A 2 3.42 16.87 9.39
CA TYR A 2 3.57 15.61 8.65
C TYR A 2 2.60 15.47 7.46
N LYS A 3 1.31 15.76 7.66
CA LYS A 3 0.33 15.79 6.57
C LYS A 3 0.70 16.79 5.47
N ASP A 4 1.17 17.98 5.84
CA ASP A 4 1.51 19.06 4.91
C ASP A 4 2.73 18.70 4.04
N TYR A 5 3.64 17.86 4.56
CA TYR A 5 4.73 17.24 3.80
C TYR A 5 4.22 16.21 2.77
N LEU A 6 3.28 15.34 3.15
CA LEU A 6 2.64 14.40 2.23
C LEU A 6 1.84 15.14 1.13
N ASP A 7 1.07 16.16 1.51
CA ASP A 7 0.34 17.03 0.59
C ASP A 7 1.32 17.82 -0.32
N SER A 8 2.53 18.15 0.15
CA SER A 8 3.60 18.76 -0.65
C SER A 8 4.21 17.79 -1.67
N ILE A 9 4.43 16.52 -1.31
CA ILE A 9 4.86 15.47 -2.25
C ILE A 9 3.82 15.30 -3.36
N VAL A 10 2.55 15.17 -3.00
CA VAL A 10 1.43 15.05 -3.94
C VAL A 10 1.35 16.27 -4.87
N SER A 11 1.48 17.48 -4.31
CA SER A 11 1.51 18.73 -5.07
C SER A 11 2.71 18.83 -6.01
N PHE A 12 3.88 18.32 -5.62
CA PHE A 12 5.08 18.25 -6.47
C PHE A 12 4.90 17.24 -7.60
N TYR A 13 4.39 16.04 -7.32
CA TYR A 13 4.04 15.05 -8.34
C TYR A 13 3.11 15.62 -9.40
N HIS A 14 1.98 16.24 -9.01
CA HIS A 14 1.04 16.83 -9.96
C HIS A 14 1.62 18.01 -10.78
N LYS A 15 2.62 18.73 -10.26
CA LYS A 15 3.37 19.77 -11.00
C LYS A 15 4.46 19.22 -11.92
N GLN A 16 4.91 17.98 -11.70
CA GLN A 16 6.01 17.35 -12.46
C GLN A 16 5.50 16.37 -13.53
N LYS A 17 4.36 15.70 -13.31
CA LYS A 17 3.92 14.53 -14.11
C LYS A 17 3.81 14.78 -15.63
N ASP A 18 3.41 15.99 -16.02
CA ASP A 18 3.18 16.39 -17.42
C ASP A 18 4.40 17.04 -18.09
N LYS A 19 5.54 17.15 -17.38
CA LYS A 19 6.78 17.73 -17.93
C LYS A 19 7.56 16.70 -18.75
N ALA A 20 8.25 17.20 -19.77
CA ALA A 20 9.26 16.43 -20.49
C ALA A 20 10.33 15.89 -19.52
N GLY A 21 10.72 14.62 -19.69
CA GLY A 21 11.69 13.95 -18.84
C GLY A 21 11.15 13.34 -17.54
N PHE A 22 9.87 13.54 -17.19
CA PHE A 22 9.30 12.87 -16.02
C PHE A 22 9.16 11.34 -16.24
N PRO A 23 9.44 10.47 -15.24
CA PRO A 23 9.52 9.03 -15.46
C PRO A 23 8.24 8.40 -16.02
N GLN A 24 8.34 7.76 -17.20
CA GLN A 24 7.21 7.12 -17.89
C GLN A 24 6.48 6.07 -17.01
N ALA A 25 7.22 5.41 -16.12
CA ALA A 25 6.71 4.45 -15.15
C ALA A 25 5.77 5.05 -14.09
N LEU A 26 5.82 6.38 -13.88
CA LEU A 26 4.95 7.13 -12.97
C LEU A 26 3.85 7.92 -13.70
N GLN A 27 3.99 8.13 -15.01
CA GLN A 27 2.92 8.62 -15.90
C GLN A 27 1.91 7.51 -16.23
N ASN A 28 2.41 6.30 -16.49
CA ASN A 28 1.62 5.14 -16.86
C ASN A 28 1.91 3.99 -15.87
N PRO A 29 1.45 4.13 -14.62
CA PRO A 29 1.78 3.22 -13.52
C PRO A 29 1.28 1.79 -13.78
N THR A 30 2.13 0.83 -13.44
CA THR A 30 1.72 -0.56 -13.18
C THR A 30 2.57 -1.11 -12.03
N ARG A 31 2.09 -2.08 -11.25
CA ARG A 31 2.86 -2.68 -10.13
C ARG A 31 4.26 -3.13 -10.55
N ALA A 32 4.38 -3.70 -11.75
CA ALA A 32 5.65 -4.14 -12.33
C ALA A 32 6.56 -2.96 -12.72
N ARG A 33 6.02 -1.87 -13.27
CA ARG A 33 6.76 -0.63 -13.58
C ARG A 33 7.23 0.07 -12.30
N LEU A 34 6.37 0.17 -11.28
CA LEU A 34 6.71 0.75 -9.98
C LEU A 34 7.84 -0.05 -9.31
N ARG A 35 7.75 -1.40 -9.29
CA ARG A 35 8.86 -2.24 -8.81
C ARG A 35 10.15 -2.01 -9.60
N LYS A 36 10.07 -1.88 -10.93
CA LYS A 36 11.27 -1.61 -11.75
C LYS A 36 11.88 -0.25 -11.39
N SER A 37 11.09 0.81 -11.28
CA SER A 37 11.60 2.12 -10.87
C SER A 37 12.19 2.13 -9.47
N CYS A 38 11.71 1.28 -8.55
CA CYS A 38 12.41 1.09 -7.26
C CYS A 38 13.79 0.44 -7.44
N LEU A 39 13.99 -0.46 -8.42
CA LEU A 39 15.32 -1.03 -8.73
C LEU A 39 16.22 -0.03 -9.45
N ASP A 40 15.68 0.67 -10.45
CA ASP A 40 16.41 1.71 -11.18
C ASP A 40 16.92 2.80 -10.18
N VAL A 41 16.03 3.31 -9.32
CA VAL A 41 16.38 4.35 -8.33
C VAL A 41 17.28 3.84 -7.20
N ILE A 42 17.10 2.61 -6.67
CA ILE A 42 18.00 2.11 -5.59
C ILE A 42 19.44 1.91 -6.09
N ASP A 43 19.60 1.57 -7.37
CA ASP A 43 20.92 1.38 -7.99
C ASP A 43 21.59 2.72 -8.29
N GLU A 44 20.87 3.67 -8.89
CA GLU A 44 21.33 5.04 -9.18
C GLU A 44 21.58 5.89 -7.92
N ARG A 45 20.65 5.89 -6.95
CA ARG A 45 20.64 6.81 -5.81
C ARG A 45 20.25 6.11 -4.50
N PHE A 46 21.24 5.89 -3.64
CA PHE A 46 21.04 5.39 -2.27
C PHE A 46 21.54 6.38 -1.22
N GLU A 47 20.64 7.16 -0.65
CA GLU A 47 20.96 8.19 0.34
C GLU A 47 20.61 7.72 1.77
N LYS A 48 21.50 7.97 2.74
CA LYS A 48 21.33 7.47 4.11
C LYS A 48 20.05 7.98 4.80
N PHE A 49 19.51 9.12 4.37
CA PHE A 49 18.26 9.68 4.89
C PHE A 49 16.99 9.09 4.24
N ASP A 50 17.11 8.33 3.15
CA ASP A 50 15.98 7.57 2.56
C ASP A 50 15.75 6.24 3.31
N ILE A 51 16.73 5.78 4.12
CA ILE A 51 16.67 4.50 4.85
C ILE A 51 15.40 4.35 5.71
N PRO A 52 14.88 5.37 6.44
CA PRO A 52 13.61 5.24 7.16
C PRO A 52 12.42 4.93 6.23
N VAL A 53 12.27 5.67 5.12
CA VAL A 53 11.18 5.45 4.14
C VAL A 53 11.29 4.07 3.50
N LEU A 54 12.51 3.67 3.12
CA LEU A 54 12.78 2.35 2.54
C LEU A 54 12.60 1.22 3.56
N LYS A 55 12.83 1.47 4.85
CA LYS A 55 12.57 0.51 5.94
C LYS A 55 11.09 0.36 6.22
N ASP A 56 10.34 1.45 6.30
CA ASP A 56 8.91 1.41 6.64
C ASP A 56 8.08 0.85 5.47
N PHE A 57 8.55 1.01 4.22
CA PHE A 57 7.99 0.28 3.09
C PHE A 57 8.54 -1.16 3.00
N PHE A 58 9.84 -1.39 2.77
CA PHE A 58 10.39 -2.71 2.40
C PHE A 58 10.82 -3.60 3.59
N GLY A 59 10.80 -3.10 4.82
CA GLY A 59 11.16 -3.85 6.03
C GLY A 59 12.67 -4.11 6.22
N LYS A 60 13.54 -3.36 5.51
CA LYS A 60 15.00 -3.57 5.47
C LYS A 60 15.76 -2.25 5.55
N SER A 61 17.05 -2.28 5.90
CA SER A 61 17.83 -1.06 6.17
C SER A 61 19.21 -0.98 5.52
N ASN A 62 19.73 -2.09 4.97
CA ASN A 62 20.94 -2.10 4.16
C ASN A 62 20.58 -2.04 2.66
N LYS A 63 21.39 -1.40 1.80
CA LYS A 63 21.12 -1.28 0.35
C LYS A 63 20.83 -2.64 -0.28
N GLU A 64 21.68 -3.64 -0.05
CA GLU A 64 21.52 -4.97 -0.66
C GLU A 64 20.28 -5.72 -0.15
N GLU A 65 19.92 -5.54 1.13
CA GLU A 65 18.69 -6.10 1.68
C GLU A 65 17.44 -5.43 1.11
N ILE A 66 17.46 -4.10 0.98
CA ILE A 66 16.38 -3.31 0.38
C ILE A 66 16.23 -3.68 -1.09
N ARG A 67 17.34 -3.75 -1.84
CA ARG A 67 17.39 -4.16 -3.24
C ARG A 67 16.80 -5.56 -3.43
N LYS A 68 17.20 -6.52 -2.59
CA LYS A 68 16.60 -7.87 -2.59
C LYS A 68 15.11 -7.82 -2.23
N ALA A 69 14.71 -7.07 -1.21
CA ALA A 69 13.31 -6.92 -0.83
C ALA A 69 12.47 -6.26 -1.93
N ILE A 70 13.04 -5.37 -2.76
CA ILE A 70 12.38 -4.81 -3.95
C ILE A 70 12.19 -5.89 -5.03
N VAL A 71 13.12 -6.83 -5.21
CA VAL A 71 12.94 -7.96 -6.15
C VAL A 71 11.85 -8.91 -5.64
N ASP A 72 11.94 -9.33 -4.38
CA ASP A 72 11.13 -10.37 -3.75
C ASP A 72 9.72 -9.88 -3.30
N ILE A 73 9.41 -8.59 -3.47
CA ILE A 73 8.15 -7.97 -3.04
C ILE A 73 6.91 -8.55 -3.73
N ASP A 74 5.84 -8.76 -2.96
CA ASP A 74 4.50 -8.94 -3.54
C ASP A 74 4.07 -7.66 -4.26
N LEU A 75 3.84 -7.77 -5.57
CA LEU A 75 3.42 -6.66 -6.42
C LEU A 75 2.14 -6.00 -5.93
N ASP A 76 1.22 -6.71 -5.26
CA ASP A 76 -0.02 -6.12 -4.74
C ASP A 76 0.22 -5.08 -3.63
N ARG A 77 1.40 -5.05 -3.00
CA ARG A 77 1.80 -3.94 -2.11
C ARG A 77 1.92 -2.60 -2.83
N PHE A 78 2.17 -2.58 -4.15
CA PHE A 78 2.16 -1.35 -4.95
C PHE A 78 0.75 -0.93 -5.38
N ARG A 79 -0.29 -1.77 -5.19
CA ARG A 79 -1.66 -1.45 -5.63
C ARG A 79 -2.18 -0.09 -5.11
N PRO A 80 -1.99 0.31 -3.83
CA PRO A 80 -2.47 1.61 -3.36
C PRO A 80 -1.82 2.79 -4.11
N LEU A 81 -0.52 2.69 -4.41
CA LEU A 81 0.21 3.70 -5.17
C LEU A 81 -0.17 3.68 -6.65
N GLU A 82 -0.32 2.50 -7.25
CA GLU A 82 -0.82 2.33 -8.63
C GLU A 82 -2.21 2.96 -8.81
N THR A 83 -3.14 2.69 -7.90
CA THR A 83 -4.48 3.31 -7.91
C THR A 83 -4.39 4.83 -7.81
N PHE A 84 -3.61 5.36 -6.86
CA PHE A 84 -3.42 6.81 -6.69
C PHE A 84 -2.81 7.51 -7.91
N LEU A 85 -1.77 6.93 -8.51
CA LEU A 85 -1.13 7.48 -9.71
C LEU A 85 -2.04 7.38 -10.95
N SER A 86 -3.04 6.49 -10.94
CA SER A 86 -4.00 6.31 -12.03
C SER A 86 -5.24 7.21 -11.89
N ASP A 87 -5.79 7.34 -10.68
CA ASP A 87 -7.04 8.08 -10.43
C ASP A 87 -6.84 9.51 -9.91
N GLY A 88 -5.71 9.81 -9.27
CA GLY A 88 -5.40 11.09 -8.65
C GLY A 88 -6.37 11.52 -7.52
N GLN A 89 -7.20 10.61 -7.00
CA GLN A 89 -8.27 10.91 -6.04
C GLN A 89 -8.28 9.97 -4.81
N SER A 90 -7.80 8.74 -4.98
CA SER A 90 -7.64 7.79 -3.88
C SER A 90 -6.59 8.25 -2.88
N LYS A 91 -6.67 7.74 -1.65
CA LYS A 91 -5.81 8.16 -0.54
C LYS A 91 -5.07 6.94 0.01
N PRO A 92 -3.89 6.60 -0.54
CA PRO A 92 -3.09 5.50 -0.04
C PRO A 92 -2.46 5.88 1.31
N ARG A 93 -2.00 4.89 2.08
CA ARG A 93 -1.37 5.12 3.38
C ARG A 93 -0.04 5.85 3.21
N ASP A 94 0.33 6.65 4.20
CA ASP A 94 1.48 7.55 4.21
C ASP A 94 2.80 6.95 3.64
N PRO A 95 3.22 5.70 3.96
CA PRO A 95 4.44 5.11 3.38
C PRO A 95 4.42 4.94 1.85
N ASN A 96 3.24 4.94 1.21
CA ASN A 96 3.11 4.94 -0.25
C ASN A 96 3.39 6.34 -0.84
N ILE A 97 3.01 7.40 -0.13
CA ILE A 97 3.29 8.78 -0.52
C ILE A 97 4.75 9.12 -0.24
N GLU A 98 5.33 8.64 0.86
CA GLU A 98 6.77 8.77 1.08
C GLU A 98 7.60 8.01 0.05
N LEU A 99 7.20 6.79 -0.32
CA LEU A 99 7.81 6.06 -1.43
C LEU A 99 7.67 6.83 -2.76
N LEU A 100 6.53 7.48 -3.01
CA LEU A 100 6.37 8.36 -4.17
C LEU A 100 7.33 9.56 -4.11
N GLY A 101 7.47 10.20 -2.95
CA GLY A 101 8.43 11.28 -2.71
C GLY A 101 9.87 10.87 -2.98
N TRP A 102 10.23 9.63 -2.66
CA TRP A 102 11.51 9.03 -3.04
C TRP A 102 11.61 8.81 -4.56
N LEU A 103 10.60 8.19 -5.19
CA LEU A 103 10.59 7.88 -6.62
C LEU A 103 10.61 9.11 -7.54
N ILE A 104 10.07 10.26 -7.10
CA ILE A 104 10.06 11.53 -7.86
C ILE A 104 11.22 12.49 -7.54
N ASP A 105 12.17 12.05 -6.71
CA ASP A 105 13.27 12.88 -6.20
C ASP A 105 12.80 14.17 -5.50
N PHE A 106 11.79 14.07 -4.63
CA PHE A 106 11.27 15.22 -3.88
C PHE A 106 12.36 15.83 -2.97
N PRO A 107 12.73 17.12 -3.12
CA PRO A 107 13.99 17.66 -2.58
C PRO A 107 14.02 17.78 -1.05
N ASP A 108 12.86 17.93 -0.42
CA ASP A 108 12.74 18.14 1.03
C ASP A 108 12.46 16.84 1.81
N ARG A 109 12.65 15.66 1.20
CA ARG A 109 12.58 14.35 1.88
C ARG A 109 13.78 14.12 2.82
N PRO A 110 13.66 13.24 3.84
CA PRO A 110 12.41 12.76 4.45
C PRO A 110 11.75 13.88 5.27
N HIS A 111 10.61 13.60 5.92
CA HIS A 111 9.85 14.60 6.68
C HIS A 111 10.69 15.47 7.64
N ASP A 112 11.72 14.91 8.29
CA ASP A 112 12.56 15.69 9.21
C ASP A 112 13.30 16.85 8.52
N ARG A 113 13.70 16.69 7.24
CA ARG A 113 14.35 17.76 6.46
C ARG A 113 13.33 18.83 6.06
N PHE A 114 12.14 18.44 5.61
CA PHE A 114 11.01 19.36 5.39
C PHE A 114 10.66 20.14 6.68
N ALA A 115 10.54 19.45 7.81
CA ALA A 115 10.17 20.05 9.09
C ALA A 115 11.29 20.90 9.71
N GLN A 116 12.57 20.66 9.38
CA GLN A 116 13.66 21.58 9.68
C GLN A 116 13.55 22.85 8.83
N LYS A 117 13.46 22.69 7.50
CA LYS A 117 13.32 23.79 6.54
C LYS A 117 12.18 24.74 6.93
N TRP A 118 10.99 24.21 7.17
CA TRP A 118 9.80 24.99 7.56
C TRP A 118 9.95 25.77 8.88
N ARG A 119 10.78 25.30 9.82
CA ARG A 119 11.08 26.04 11.06
C ARG A 119 12.07 27.19 10.82
N THR A 120 12.97 27.05 9.84
CA THR A 120 13.97 28.06 9.48
C THR A 120 13.42 29.11 8.50
N SER A 121 12.46 28.74 7.64
CA SER A 121 11.81 29.62 6.65
C SER A 121 10.41 30.04 7.10
N GLY A 122 10.32 30.81 8.18
CA GLY A 122 9.05 31.15 8.85
C GLY A 122 8.04 31.87 7.95
N GLU A 123 6.95 31.15 7.62
CA GLU A 123 5.91 31.48 6.62
C GLU A 123 6.38 31.74 5.17
N PRO A 124 5.51 31.47 4.16
CA PRO A 124 5.90 31.57 2.77
C PRO A 124 5.82 33.03 2.30
N SER A 125 6.92 33.77 2.42
CA SER A 125 7.11 34.99 1.63
C SER A 125 7.08 34.64 0.14
N GLU A 126 6.29 35.39 -0.63
CA GLU A 126 6.20 35.26 -2.09
C GLU A 126 7.58 35.22 -2.73
N LEU A 127 7.83 34.23 -3.61
CA LEU A 127 9.18 33.99 -4.15
C LEU A 127 9.46 34.95 -5.31
N GLU A 128 9.69 36.21 -4.97
CA GLU A 128 9.97 37.27 -5.93
C GLU A 128 11.34 37.08 -6.59
N ASN A 129 11.25 36.65 -7.86
CA ASN A 129 11.88 37.34 -8.99
C ASN A 129 13.37 37.06 -9.27
N SER A 130 13.69 37.06 -10.56
CA SER A 130 14.99 36.71 -11.12
C SER A 130 15.99 37.86 -10.99
N LYS A 131 17.25 37.53 -10.69
CA LYS A 131 18.36 38.50 -10.69
C LYS A 131 19.40 38.18 -11.75
N VAL A 132 19.37 38.92 -12.86
CA VAL A 132 20.48 39.19 -13.81
C VAL A 132 20.07 40.43 -14.65
N PRO A 133 21.00 41.32 -15.09
CA PRO A 133 20.71 42.76 -15.08
C PRO A 133 20.47 43.47 -16.43
N GLU A 134 20.01 44.72 -16.34
CA GLU A 134 20.09 45.80 -17.36
C GLU A 134 21.54 46.02 -17.87
N PRO A 135 21.77 46.57 -19.08
CA PRO A 135 21.42 47.97 -19.48
C PRO A 135 20.86 48.05 -20.95
N THR A 136 20.52 49.18 -21.62
CA THR A 136 21.06 50.56 -21.58
C THR A 136 20.12 51.66 -22.17
N LYS A 137 19.65 52.59 -21.32
CA LYS A 137 19.60 54.08 -21.48
C LYS A 137 19.21 54.78 -22.82
N ALA A 138 18.03 55.42 -22.80
CA ALA A 138 17.54 56.58 -23.62
C ALA A 138 16.36 57.27 -22.84
N ARG A 139 15.96 58.57 -22.86
CA ARG A 139 16.22 59.84 -23.62
C ARG A 139 15.69 59.91 -25.06
N VAL A 140 14.82 60.85 -25.51
CA VAL A 140 14.01 61.98 -24.97
C VAL A 140 12.80 62.21 -25.95
N THR A 141 11.81 63.12 -25.85
CA THR A 141 11.61 64.40 -25.11
C THR A 141 10.10 64.62 -24.73
N GLU A 142 9.69 65.86 -24.49
CA GLU A 142 8.31 66.39 -24.30
C GLU A 142 7.51 66.49 -25.64
N GLU A 143 6.23 66.94 -25.76
CA GLU A 143 5.32 67.73 -24.89
C GLU A 143 3.81 67.54 -25.26
N VAL A 144 2.86 68.03 -24.42
CA VAL A 144 1.45 68.46 -24.73
C VAL A 144 0.46 67.41 -25.33
N SER A 145 -0.79 67.17 -24.85
CA SER A 145 -1.79 68.07 -24.21
C SER A 145 -2.89 67.35 -23.39
N GLN A 146 -3.58 68.11 -22.52
CA GLN A 146 -4.98 68.01 -21.99
C GLN A 146 -5.84 66.76 -22.31
N LYS A 147 -6.63 66.16 -21.39
CA LYS A 147 -7.59 66.80 -20.43
C LYS A 147 -8.13 65.78 -19.39
N LYS A 148 -8.78 66.25 -18.30
CA LYS A 148 -9.49 65.45 -17.27
C LYS A 148 -10.97 65.90 -17.19
N PRO A 149 -11.94 64.97 -17.03
CA PRO A 149 -12.68 64.83 -15.75
C PRO A 149 -12.75 63.35 -15.33
N THR A 150 -12.45 62.97 -14.08
CA THR A 150 -13.30 63.15 -12.88
C THR A 150 -14.63 62.41 -13.00
N GLY A 151 -14.68 61.22 -12.40
CA GLY A 151 -15.90 60.46 -12.12
C GLY A 151 -15.76 59.79 -10.75
N GLU A 152 -16.81 59.84 -9.94
CA GLU A 152 -16.81 59.39 -8.54
C GLU A 152 -17.57 58.07 -8.39
N THR A 153 -17.10 57.14 -7.54
CA THR A 153 -17.91 56.17 -6.75
C THR A 153 -16.98 55.26 -5.94
N PRO A 154 -17.02 55.29 -4.59
CA PRO A 154 -16.43 54.24 -3.76
C PRO A 154 -17.30 52.97 -3.75
N GLN A 155 -16.68 51.79 -3.84
CA GLN A 155 -17.40 50.51 -3.78
C GLN A 155 -17.72 50.11 -2.32
N GLY A 156 -19.00 49.81 -2.03
CA GLY A 156 -19.43 49.31 -0.72
C GLY A 156 -19.12 47.82 -0.54
N ALA A 157 -18.37 47.46 0.50
CA ALA A 157 -17.97 46.10 0.80
C ALA A 157 -19.16 45.22 1.28
N LYS A 158 -19.31 44.03 0.70
CA LYS A 158 -20.23 42.98 1.20
C LYS A 158 -19.46 41.99 2.08
N LYS A 159 -19.83 41.85 3.36
CA LYS A 159 -19.33 40.79 4.24
C LYS A 159 -20.08 39.48 3.97
N ALA A 160 -19.37 38.35 4.03
CA ALA A 160 -19.98 37.03 3.89
C ALA A 160 -20.76 36.62 5.14
N ASP A 161 -21.93 36.02 4.96
CA ASP A 161 -22.71 35.37 6.03
C ASP A 161 -22.18 33.94 6.30
N LYS A 162 -22.42 33.41 7.50
CA LYS A 162 -21.99 32.06 7.92
C LYS A 162 -23.14 31.08 7.91
N ASP A 163 -23.15 30.18 6.92
CA ASP A 163 -24.17 29.14 6.71
C ASP A 163 -24.57 28.37 7.98
N ARG A 164 -25.76 28.69 8.52
CA ARG A 164 -26.40 27.92 9.57
C ARG A 164 -27.07 26.68 8.98
N VAL A 165 -26.33 25.58 8.89
CA VAL A 165 -26.80 24.29 8.33
C VAL A 165 -28.21 23.92 8.88
N PRO A 166 -29.25 23.86 8.00
CA PRO A 166 -30.64 23.82 8.42
C PRO A 166 -31.00 22.50 9.13
N LYS A 167 -31.89 22.59 10.13
CA LYS A 167 -32.24 21.47 11.04
C LYS A 167 -32.59 20.16 10.31
N ARG A 168 -33.31 20.23 9.17
CA ARG A 168 -33.66 19.05 8.36
C ARG A 168 -32.44 18.25 7.87
N ARG A 169 -31.32 18.91 7.52
CA ARG A 169 -30.09 18.23 7.06
C ARG A 169 -29.40 17.46 8.19
N ARG A 170 -29.61 17.82 9.46
CA ARG A 170 -29.09 17.06 10.61
C ARG A 170 -29.86 15.76 10.82
N LEU A 171 -31.20 15.75 10.70
CA LEU A 171 -31.99 14.52 10.82
C LEU A 171 -31.57 13.49 9.77
N LEU A 172 -31.33 13.90 8.52
CA LEU A 172 -30.86 13.01 7.47
C LEU A 172 -29.49 12.37 7.81
N LEU A 173 -28.55 13.13 8.37
CA LEU A 173 -27.25 12.60 8.80
C LEU A 173 -27.35 11.60 9.96
N TRP A 174 -28.21 11.87 10.95
CA TRP A 174 -28.47 10.93 12.04
C TRP A 174 -29.16 9.65 11.56
N GLY A 175 -30.14 9.75 10.65
CA GLY A 175 -30.79 8.60 10.04
C GLY A 175 -29.80 7.72 9.25
N LEU A 176 -28.89 8.35 8.50
CA LEU A 176 -27.84 7.64 7.76
C LEU A 176 -26.89 6.87 8.70
N LEU A 177 -26.45 7.50 9.79
CA LEU A 177 -25.60 6.89 10.82
C LEU A 177 -26.27 5.68 11.49
N LEU A 178 -27.55 5.79 11.84
CA LEU A 178 -28.32 4.68 12.42
C LEU A 178 -28.48 3.51 11.43
N PHE A 179 -28.77 3.80 10.15
CA PHE A 179 -28.88 2.78 9.11
C PHE A 179 -27.57 2.01 8.91
N PHE A 180 -26.44 2.70 8.73
CA PHE A 180 -25.14 2.04 8.59
C PHE A 180 -24.69 1.32 9.86
N GLY A 181 -25.05 1.82 11.05
CA GLY A 181 -24.83 1.13 12.33
C GLY A 181 -25.57 -0.21 12.42
N LEU A 182 -26.85 -0.24 12.03
CA LEU A 182 -27.65 -1.47 12.02
C LEU A 182 -27.15 -2.50 10.99
N VAL A 183 -26.82 -2.05 9.77
CA VAL A 183 -26.24 -2.92 8.73
C VAL A 183 -24.89 -3.49 9.17
N GLY A 184 -24.02 -2.65 9.77
CA GLY A 184 -22.73 -3.08 10.31
C GLY A 184 -22.88 -4.10 11.45
N ALA A 185 -23.82 -3.88 12.37
CA ALA A 185 -24.11 -4.82 13.45
C ALA A 185 -24.65 -6.16 12.93
N ALA A 186 -25.60 -6.13 11.99
CA ALA A 186 -26.13 -7.33 11.36
C ALA A 186 -25.03 -8.14 10.63
N TYR A 187 -24.12 -7.46 9.91
CA TYR A 187 -23.00 -8.11 9.26
C TYR A 187 -22.01 -8.72 10.27
N TRP A 188 -21.71 -8.02 11.38
CA TRP A 188 -20.75 -8.48 12.39
C TRP A 188 -21.26 -9.66 13.23
N PHE A 189 -22.55 -9.68 13.58
CA PHE A 189 -23.19 -10.82 14.23
C PHE A 189 -23.45 -11.98 13.27
N GLY A 190 -23.90 -11.71 12.05
CA GLY A 190 -24.15 -12.73 11.01
C GLY A 190 -22.88 -13.41 10.48
N SER A 191 -21.73 -12.73 10.52
CA SER A 191 -20.44 -13.28 10.10
C SER A 191 -19.73 -14.12 11.17
N ARG A 192 -20.35 -14.34 12.34
CA ARG A 192 -19.85 -15.26 13.38
C ARG A 192 -20.28 -16.71 13.10
N ASP A 193 -20.08 -17.14 11.87
CA ASP A 193 -20.26 -18.55 11.51
C ASP A 193 -19.17 -19.39 12.18
N SER A 194 -19.55 -20.51 12.79
CA SER A 194 -18.62 -21.30 13.61
C SER A 194 -17.65 -22.05 12.72
N LYS A 195 -16.37 -22.11 13.11
CA LYS A 195 -15.37 -22.95 12.45
C LYS A 195 -15.62 -24.43 12.75
N SER A 196 -16.66 -25.01 12.15
CA SER A 196 -16.80 -26.46 12.05
C SER A 196 -15.68 -26.99 11.15
N GLU A 197 -14.64 -27.57 11.73
CA GLU A 197 -13.65 -28.32 10.97
C GLU A 197 -14.33 -29.55 10.37
N ARG A 198 -14.16 -29.78 9.05
CA ARG A 198 -14.86 -30.83 8.30
C ARG A 198 -13.83 -31.81 7.78
N CYS A 199 -13.72 -32.95 8.45
CA CYS A 199 -12.87 -34.05 7.99
C CYS A 199 -13.42 -34.63 6.68
N MET A 200 -12.54 -35.06 5.79
CA MET A 200 -12.89 -35.79 4.57
C MET A 200 -12.02 -37.04 4.46
N VAL A 201 -12.63 -38.16 4.07
CA VAL A 201 -11.96 -39.45 3.93
C VAL A 201 -12.20 -39.98 2.51
N TRP A 202 -11.18 -40.59 1.93
CA TRP A 202 -11.29 -41.27 0.64
C TRP A 202 -11.94 -42.65 0.83
N LYS A 203 -13.09 -42.90 0.21
CA LYS A 203 -13.68 -44.23 0.10
C LYS A 203 -13.75 -44.64 -1.36
N HIS A 204 -13.10 -45.76 -1.67
CA HIS A 204 -13.03 -46.40 -2.99
C HIS A 204 -12.58 -45.45 -4.12
N ASP A 205 -13.48 -44.64 -4.67
CA ASP A 205 -13.30 -43.76 -5.83
C ASP A 205 -13.55 -42.26 -5.56
N HIS A 206 -14.03 -41.87 -4.37
CA HIS A 206 -14.35 -40.47 -4.05
C HIS A 206 -14.10 -40.06 -2.59
N PHE A 207 -14.21 -38.76 -2.32
CA PHE A 207 -14.14 -38.18 -0.97
C PHE A 207 -15.53 -38.03 -0.34
N GLU A 208 -15.72 -38.62 0.84
CA GLU A 208 -16.87 -38.35 1.72
C GLU A 208 -16.45 -37.41 2.87
N SER A 209 -17.36 -36.52 3.30
CA SER A 209 -17.16 -35.70 4.51
C SER A 209 -17.71 -36.38 5.75
N ILE A 210 -16.92 -36.45 6.83
CA ILE A 210 -17.29 -37.09 8.10
C ILE A 210 -17.04 -36.17 9.30
N SER A 211 -17.65 -36.47 10.45
CA SER A 211 -17.28 -35.86 11.73
C SER A 211 -15.91 -36.40 12.19
N CYS A 212 -15.06 -35.51 12.72
CA CYS A 212 -13.70 -35.87 13.10
C CYS A 212 -13.60 -36.77 14.35
N ASP A 213 -14.67 -36.90 15.14
CA ASP A 213 -14.72 -37.70 16.37
C ASP A 213 -14.98 -39.20 16.16
N SER A 214 -15.29 -39.66 14.94
CA SER A 214 -15.54 -41.07 14.69
C SER A 214 -14.23 -41.87 14.64
N SER A 215 -13.93 -42.61 15.72
CA SER A 215 -12.80 -43.54 15.78
C SER A 215 -12.99 -44.71 14.81
N LEU A 216 -12.41 -44.59 13.61
CA LEU A 216 -12.46 -45.63 12.58
C LEU A 216 -11.70 -46.89 13.02
N SER A 217 -12.29 -48.06 12.78
CA SER A 217 -11.73 -49.34 13.21
C SER A 217 -10.50 -49.75 12.36
N PRO A 218 -9.51 -50.47 12.93
CA PRO A 218 -8.17 -50.62 12.35
C PRO A 218 -8.08 -51.59 11.14
N ALA A 219 -9.20 -51.92 10.49
CA ALA A 219 -9.23 -52.74 9.28
C ALA A 219 -8.64 -52.04 8.03
N GLN A 220 -8.44 -50.72 8.09
CA GLN A 220 -7.68 -49.95 7.12
C GLN A 220 -6.57 -49.19 7.88
N GLY A 221 -5.33 -49.65 7.71
CA GLY A 221 -4.27 -49.44 8.70
C GLY A 221 -3.66 -48.03 8.72
N ILE A 222 -4.05 -47.23 9.72
CA ILE A 222 -3.22 -46.14 10.28
C ILE A 222 -3.29 -46.26 11.82
N MET A 223 -2.15 -46.13 12.50
CA MET A 223 -2.10 -46.13 13.96
C MET A 223 -2.39 -44.73 14.54
N SER A 224 -3.24 -44.65 15.55
CA SER A 224 -3.52 -43.40 16.28
C SER A 224 -2.29 -42.93 17.06
N ALA A 225 -1.77 -41.75 16.72
CA ALA A 225 -0.68 -41.11 17.45
C ALA A 225 -1.19 -40.45 18.76
N SER A 226 -1.45 -41.26 19.78
CA SER A 226 -1.88 -40.79 21.11
C SER A 226 -1.06 -41.40 22.25
N SER A 227 0.16 -40.89 22.44
CA SER A 227 0.84 -40.92 23.74
C SER A 227 1.86 -39.78 23.84
N LYS A 228 2.01 -39.20 25.03
CA LYS A 228 3.07 -38.22 25.33
C LYS A 228 4.41 -38.96 25.40
N PRO A 229 5.53 -38.39 24.94
CA PRO A 229 6.84 -38.99 25.15
C PRO A 229 7.20 -38.97 26.64
N SER A 230 7.21 -40.15 27.27
CA SER A 230 7.84 -40.34 28.57
C SER A 230 9.37 -40.39 28.42
N GLN A 231 10.11 -40.04 29.48
CA GLN A 231 11.57 -39.99 29.45
C GLN A 231 12.20 -41.37 29.68
N SER A 232 13.16 -41.76 28.84
CA SER A 232 14.11 -42.84 29.13
C SER A 232 15.42 -42.70 28.32
N ASN A 233 16.52 -43.19 28.90
CA ASN A 233 17.92 -42.92 28.53
C ASN A 233 18.38 -43.23 27.08
N PRO A 234 19.48 -42.60 26.62
CA PRO A 234 20.05 -42.83 25.29
C PRO A 234 20.86 -44.13 25.17
N GLY A 235 20.33 -45.11 24.44
CA GLY A 235 21.05 -46.33 24.01
C GLY A 235 21.48 -46.26 22.54
N LYS A 236 22.70 -46.74 22.22
CA LYS A 236 23.23 -46.73 20.84
C LYS A 236 22.45 -47.69 19.93
N ILE A 237 21.83 -47.17 18.87
CA ILE A 237 21.33 -47.97 17.73
C ILE A 237 21.99 -47.46 16.45
N LYS A 238 22.45 -48.39 15.59
CA LYS A 238 23.10 -48.05 14.31
C LYS A 238 22.03 -47.74 13.26
N ALA A 239 22.22 -46.67 12.48
CA ALA A 239 21.31 -46.31 11.41
C ALA A 239 21.39 -47.32 10.25
N VAL A 240 20.28 -48.02 9.98
CA VAL A 240 20.09 -48.79 8.74
C VAL A 240 19.53 -47.85 7.69
N LYS A 241 20.18 -47.73 6.52
CA LYS A 241 19.65 -46.97 5.38
C LYS A 241 18.58 -47.79 4.65
N THR A 242 17.31 -47.51 4.90
CA THR A 242 16.21 -47.92 4.01
C THR A 242 16.06 -46.90 2.89
N GLU A 243 16.29 -47.33 1.65
CA GLU A 243 16.27 -46.48 0.46
C GLU A 243 14.84 -46.34 -0.10
N TYR A 244 14.08 -45.39 0.45
CA TYR A 244 12.73 -45.08 -0.04
C TYR A 244 12.78 -44.18 -1.28
N LYS A 245 12.10 -44.59 -2.37
CA LYS A 245 11.99 -43.79 -3.60
C LYS A 245 11.08 -42.58 -3.40
N ALA A 246 11.62 -41.39 -3.67
CA ALA A 246 10.94 -40.10 -3.57
C ALA A 246 9.79 -39.93 -4.60
N TYR A 247 8.57 -40.29 -4.22
CA TYR A 247 7.37 -40.01 -5.02
C TYR A 247 6.87 -38.57 -4.79
N ARG A 248 7.08 -37.69 -5.78
CA ARG A 248 6.51 -36.34 -5.79
C ARG A 248 5.00 -36.37 -6.11
N ILE A 249 4.17 -36.45 -5.07
CA ILE A 249 2.71 -36.36 -5.19
C ILE A 249 2.32 -34.92 -5.59
N ARG A 250 1.51 -34.79 -6.66
CA ARG A 250 0.99 -33.52 -7.17
C ARG A 250 -0.52 -33.49 -6.99
N CYS A 251 -1.01 -32.76 -5.98
CA CYS A 251 -2.44 -32.63 -5.74
C CYS A 251 -3.10 -31.80 -6.86
N GLN A 252 -4.20 -32.35 -7.40
CA GLN A 252 -5.15 -31.63 -8.25
C GLN A 252 -6.52 -31.67 -7.56
N GLY A 253 -7.25 -30.56 -7.58
CA GLY A 253 -8.61 -30.49 -7.05
C GLY A 253 -9.40 -29.36 -7.69
N THR A 254 -10.73 -29.51 -7.72
CA THR A 254 -11.66 -28.47 -8.17
C THR A 254 -12.39 -27.87 -6.97
N THR A 255 -12.32 -26.54 -6.86
CA THR A 255 -13.11 -25.82 -5.85
C THR A 255 -14.60 -25.86 -6.19
N LYS A 256 -15.49 -25.59 -5.21
CA LYS A 256 -16.95 -25.43 -5.45
C LYS A 256 -17.32 -24.29 -6.43
N LYS A 257 -16.34 -23.50 -6.90
CA LYS A 257 -16.50 -22.48 -7.95
C LYS A 257 -15.88 -22.90 -9.29
N GLY A 258 -15.59 -24.18 -9.50
CA GLY A 258 -15.03 -24.75 -10.73
C GLY A 258 -13.53 -24.52 -10.94
N ALA A 259 -12.91 -23.56 -10.24
CA ALA A 259 -11.48 -23.29 -10.36
C ALA A 259 -10.64 -24.50 -9.92
N GLN A 260 -9.76 -24.97 -10.81
CA GLN A 260 -8.77 -26.00 -10.53
C GLN A 260 -7.61 -25.43 -9.70
N CYS A 261 -7.20 -26.14 -8.66
CA CYS A 261 -5.97 -25.87 -7.93
C CYS A 261 -4.96 -27.00 -8.15
N MET A 262 -3.73 -26.63 -8.51
CA MET A 262 -2.57 -27.52 -8.46
C MET A 262 -1.62 -27.03 -7.37
N ARG A 263 -1.21 -27.93 -6.46
CA ARG A 263 -0.14 -27.68 -5.49
C ARG A 263 0.75 -28.92 -5.36
N SER A 264 2.06 -28.69 -5.23
CA SER A 264 3.01 -29.74 -4.86
C SER A 264 2.84 -30.06 -3.38
N ALA A 265 2.68 -31.35 -3.05
CA ALA A 265 2.71 -31.80 -1.66
C ALA A 265 4.16 -31.76 -1.12
N ALA A 266 4.32 -31.69 0.20
CA ALA A 266 5.62 -31.89 0.82
C ALA A 266 6.00 -33.39 0.78
N GLU A 267 7.29 -33.69 0.78
CA GLU A 267 7.76 -35.07 0.71
C GLU A 267 7.32 -35.84 1.98
N GLY A 268 6.62 -36.95 1.79
CA GLY A 268 6.00 -37.73 2.88
C GLY A 268 4.61 -37.27 3.33
N SER A 269 4.06 -36.14 2.85
CA SER A 269 2.70 -35.73 3.23
C SER A 269 1.63 -36.38 2.36
N GLN A 270 0.73 -37.17 2.96
CA GLN A 270 -0.45 -37.76 2.30
C GLN A 270 -1.67 -36.80 2.22
N PHE A 271 -1.60 -35.64 2.88
CA PHE A 271 -2.72 -34.72 3.05
C PHE A 271 -2.44 -33.36 2.40
N CYS A 272 -3.37 -32.86 1.58
CA CYS A 272 -3.32 -31.53 0.98
C CYS A 272 -4.33 -30.60 1.66
N TRP A 273 -3.80 -29.64 2.43
CA TRP A 273 -4.58 -28.72 3.25
C TRP A 273 -5.19 -27.57 2.44
N GLN A 274 -6.39 -27.15 2.83
CA GLN A 274 -7.04 -25.93 2.35
C GLN A 274 -7.39 -25.05 3.56
N HIS A 275 -6.95 -23.78 3.51
CA HIS A 275 -7.34 -22.72 4.43
C HIS A 275 -8.60 -21.98 3.93
#